data_AF-A0A0C3NGF8-F1
#
_entry.id   AF-A0A0C3NGF8-F1
#
_cell.length_a   1.000
_cell.length_b   1.000
_cell.length_c   1.000
_cell.angle_alpha   90.00
_cell.angle_beta   90.00
_cell.angle_gamma   90.00
#
_symmetry.space_group_name_H-M   'P 1'
#
loop_
_entity.id
_entity.type
_entity.pdbx_description
1 polymer ?
#
loop_
_entity_poly.entity_id
_entity_poly.type
_entity_poly.pdbx_seq_one_letter_code
_entity_poly.pdbx_strand_id
1 'polypeptide(L)'
;MPSVKALLLPALLVAGQCTLARAEDDPTFSNTVYLIRNAETNTKVLGSGLSPAGQQRAQCLPSVFGPGSQMQVGYIIAEPPTKTGNKTEAVDTATPLAQSLGLTLDTSCDRTDKDCVGDALSAFAAANPSTSMLVVWDTETLPDIAEALGANDVPDYPSKRWDLIWTIQQNVIQAQTSEDCPGLDVPIALARVAR
;
A
#
# COMPACT_ATOMS: atom_id res chain seq x y z
N MET A 1 47.51 37.34 48.73
CA MET A 1 47.64 35.86 48.70
C MET A 1 46.33 35.25 49.19
N PRO A 2 45.85 34.15 48.58
CA PRO A 2 44.57 34.13 47.88
C PRO A 2 43.54 33.17 48.50
N SER A 3 42.25 33.32 48.15
CA SER A 3 41.47 32.16 47.68
C SER A 3 40.10 32.62 47.14
N VAL A 4 40.01 32.80 45.83
CA VAL A 4 38.72 32.85 45.13
C VAL A 4 38.29 31.39 44.95
N LYS A 5 37.29 30.94 45.70
CA LYS A 5 36.67 29.63 45.48
C LYS A 5 35.81 29.71 44.23
N ALA A 6 36.33 29.18 43.12
CA ALA A 6 35.58 28.93 41.92
C ALA A 6 34.51 27.85 42.19
N LEU A 7 33.24 28.24 42.17
CA LEU A 7 32.12 27.30 42.16
C LEU A 7 31.97 26.78 40.72
N LEU A 8 32.42 25.56 40.47
CA LEU A 8 32.12 24.82 39.24
C LEU A 8 30.66 24.36 39.28
N LEU A 9 29.82 24.92 38.42
CA LEU A 9 28.52 24.32 38.09
C LEU A 9 28.77 23.11 37.18
N PRO A 10 28.17 21.94 37.45
CA PRO A 10 28.13 20.87 36.46
C PRO A 10 27.16 21.28 35.34
N ALA A 11 27.71 21.47 34.13
CA ALA A 11 26.91 21.58 32.93
C ALA A 11 26.20 20.24 32.70
N LEU A 12 24.90 20.20 33.02
CA LEU A 12 24.04 19.08 32.70
C LEU A 12 23.81 19.11 31.18
N LEU A 13 24.53 18.25 30.44
CA LEU A 13 24.22 17.97 29.04
C LEU A 13 22.84 17.31 29.01
N VAL A 14 21.80 18.08 28.72
CA VAL A 14 20.53 17.51 28.26
C VAL A 14 20.79 17.06 26.83
N ALA A 15 21.13 15.78 26.67
CA ALA A 15 20.99 15.08 25.41
C ALA A 15 19.48 14.98 25.14
N GLY A 16 18.90 16.07 24.64
CA GLY A 16 17.55 16.10 24.12
C GLY A 16 17.50 15.16 22.94
N GLN A 17 16.84 14.02 23.16
CA GLN A 17 16.61 13.00 22.16
C GLN A 17 16.02 13.65 20.93
N CYS A 18 16.70 13.49 19.79
CA CYS A 18 16.13 13.83 18.49
C CYS A 18 15.08 12.76 18.17
N THR A 19 13.93 12.83 18.84
CA THR A 19 12.72 12.21 18.29
C THR A 19 12.39 13.03 17.05
N LEU A 20 12.53 12.41 15.89
CA LEU A 20 11.94 12.91 14.65
C LEU A 20 10.42 13.06 14.90
N ALA A 21 10.00 14.25 15.34
CA ALA A 21 8.60 14.61 15.33
C ALA A 21 8.20 14.72 13.86
N ARG A 22 7.35 13.79 13.40
CA ARG A 22 6.75 13.85 12.06
C ARG A 22 5.93 15.14 11.94
N ALA A 23 5.83 15.68 10.73
CA ALA A 23 4.94 16.80 10.44
C ALA A 23 3.51 16.42 10.83
N GLU A 24 2.79 17.33 11.49
CA GLU A 24 1.40 17.12 11.93
C GLU A 24 0.39 16.99 10.78
N ASP A 25 0.87 17.12 9.54
CA ASP A 25 0.09 17.18 8.31
C ASP A 25 0.08 15.86 7.49
N ASP A 26 0.74 14.79 7.95
CA ASP A 26 0.59 13.48 7.30
C ASP A 26 -0.82 12.93 7.53
N PRO A 27 -1.55 12.54 6.47
CA PRO A 27 -2.90 12.03 6.63
C PRO A 27 -2.91 10.77 7.50
N THR A 28 -3.48 10.90 8.69
CA THR A 28 -3.71 9.80 9.64
C THR A 28 -5.19 9.45 9.59
N PHE A 29 -5.57 8.53 8.72
CA PHE A 29 -6.93 8.02 8.68
C PHE A 29 -7.02 6.61 9.28
N SER A 30 -8.17 6.28 9.90
CA SER A 30 -8.37 5.00 10.59
C SER A 30 -8.76 3.84 9.69
N ASN A 31 -9.12 4.15 8.44
CA ASN A 31 -9.51 3.16 7.43
C ASN A 31 -8.39 2.14 7.20
N THR A 32 -8.78 0.92 6.87
CA THR A 32 -7.85 -0.10 6.39
C THR A 32 -7.59 0.14 4.90
N VAL A 33 -6.31 0.18 4.52
CA VAL A 33 -5.87 0.19 3.13
C VAL A 33 -5.20 -1.14 2.81
N TYR A 34 -5.69 -1.80 1.78
CA TYR A 34 -5.03 -2.97 1.21
C TYR A 34 -4.17 -2.52 0.04
N LEU A 35 -2.91 -2.94 0.04
CA LEU A 35 -1.98 -2.75 -1.07
C LEU A 35 -1.71 -4.12 -1.69
N ILE A 36 -2.01 -4.24 -2.99
CA ILE A 36 -1.65 -5.39 -3.80
C ILE A 36 -0.91 -4.92 -5.05
N ARG A 37 -0.06 -5.80 -5.59
CA ARG A 37 0.53 -5.56 -6.91
C ARG A 37 -0.44 -5.95 -8.02
N ASN A 38 -0.20 -5.48 -9.24
CA ASN A 38 -0.86 -6.04 -10.41
C ASN A 38 -0.60 -7.55 -10.52
N ALA A 39 -1.56 -8.28 -11.09
CA ALA A 39 -1.50 -9.73 -11.27
C ALA A 39 -0.49 -10.16 -12.34
N GLU A 40 -0.24 -11.47 -12.45
CA GLU A 40 0.81 -12.08 -13.27
C GLU A 40 0.77 -11.58 -14.71
N THR A 41 1.88 -11.01 -15.18
CA THR A 41 1.98 -10.41 -16.51
C THR A 41 2.75 -11.30 -17.48
N ASN A 42 2.50 -11.14 -18.77
CA ASN A 42 3.30 -11.78 -19.83
C ASN A 42 4.42 -10.83 -20.29
N THR A 43 5.47 -10.65 -19.48
CA THR A 43 6.61 -9.73 -19.71
C THR A 43 7.43 -9.91 -21.00
N LYS A 44 7.01 -10.78 -21.94
CA LYS A 44 7.71 -11.07 -23.19
C LYS A 44 7.12 -10.39 -24.42
N VAL A 45 6.02 -9.64 -24.30
CA VAL A 45 5.41 -8.92 -25.43
C VAL A 45 5.20 -7.45 -25.02
N LEU A 46 5.63 -6.51 -25.86
CA LEU A 46 5.33 -5.09 -25.64
C LEU A 46 3.82 -4.87 -25.78
N GLY A 47 3.19 -4.23 -24.79
CA GLY A 47 1.75 -3.97 -24.77
C GLY A 47 0.90 -5.15 -24.31
N SER A 48 1.51 -6.19 -23.73
CA SER A 48 0.76 -7.35 -23.27
C SER A 48 0.41 -7.24 -21.79
N GLY A 49 -0.89 -7.28 -21.50
CA GLY A 49 -1.44 -7.13 -20.15
C GLY A 49 -1.29 -8.38 -19.28
N LEU A 50 -2.38 -8.80 -18.65
CA LEU A 50 -2.36 -9.98 -17.78
C LEU A 50 -2.12 -11.27 -18.57
N SER A 51 -1.28 -12.15 -18.01
CA SER A 51 -1.17 -13.54 -18.42
C SER A 51 -2.46 -14.32 -18.10
N PRO A 52 -2.66 -15.56 -18.61
CA PRO A 52 -3.80 -16.38 -18.22
C PRO A 52 -3.92 -16.60 -16.70
N ALA A 53 -2.80 -16.78 -16.00
CA ALA A 53 -2.78 -16.86 -14.54
C ALA A 53 -3.21 -15.54 -13.89
N GLY A 54 -2.72 -14.41 -14.42
CA GLY A 54 -3.09 -13.09 -13.91
C GLY A 54 -4.56 -12.75 -14.12
N GLN A 55 -5.14 -13.17 -15.26
CA GLN A 55 -6.58 -13.06 -15.49
C GLN A 55 -7.37 -13.90 -14.49
N GLN A 56 -6.91 -15.11 -14.17
CA GLN A 56 -7.53 -15.95 -13.15
C GLN A 56 -7.43 -15.31 -11.75
N ARG A 57 -6.29 -14.70 -11.41
CA ARG A 57 -6.13 -13.95 -10.15
C ARG A 57 -7.07 -12.75 -10.08
N ALA A 58 -7.15 -11.95 -11.13
CA ALA A 58 -8.08 -10.81 -11.21
C ALA A 58 -9.53 -11.24 -10.95
N GLN A 59 -9.94 -12.39 -11.50
CA GLN A 59 -11.27 -12.97 -11.29
C GLN A 59 -11.50 -13.56 -9.89
N CYS A 60 -10.43 -13.83 -9.15
CA CYS A 60 -10.49 -14.29 -7.77
C CYS A 60 -10.74 -13.13 -6.79
N LEU A 61 -10.25 -11.91 -7.08
CA LEU A 61 -10.36 -10.75 -6.19
C LEU A 61 -11.78 -10.42 -5.68
N PRO A 62 -12.88 -10.59 -6.44
CA PRO A 62 -14.24 -10.47 -5.89
C PRO A 62 -14.51 -11.35 -4.66
N SER A 63 -13.88 -12.52 -4.55
CA SER A 63 -14.01 -13.39 -3.37
C SER A 63 -13.20 -12.89 -2.17
N VAL A 64 -12.12 -12.15 -2.43
CA VAL A 64 -11.19 -11.61 -1.42
C VAL A 64 -11.66 -10.26 -0.90
N PHE A 65 -12.07 -9.34 -1.77
CA PHE A 65 -12.39 -7.95 -1.43
C PHE A 65 -13.82 -7.53 -1.78
N GLY A 66 -14.63 -8.45 -2.30
CA GLY A 66 -16.00 -8.18 -2.75
C GLY A 66 -17.06 -8.37 -1.66
N PRO A 67 -18.35 -8.38 -2.04
CA PRO A 67 -19.48 -8.45 -1.11
C PRO A 67 -19.41 -9.64 -0.15
N GLY A 68 -19.53 -9.38 1.15
CA GLY A 68 -19.54 -10.42 2.18
C GLY A 68 -18.16 -10.88 2.65
N SER A 69 -17.08 -10.36 2.07
CA SER A 69 -15.73 -10.54 2.60
C SER A 69 -15.50 -9.68 3.86
N GLN A 70 -14.67 -10.19 4.78
CA GLN A 70 -14.13 -9.39 5.91
C GLN A 70 -13.23 -8.25 5.42
N MET A 71 -12.67 -8.38 4.21
CA MET A 71 -11.81 -7.38 3.57
C MET A 71 -12.55 -6.55 2.52
N GLN A 72 -13.89 -6.54 2.56
CA GLN A 72 -14.68 -5.79 1.59
C GLN A 72 -14.24 -4.32 1.50
N VAL A 73 -14.05 -3.83 0.27
CA VAL A 73 -13.64 -2.45 0.00
C VAL A 73 -14.77 -1.62 -0.62
N GLY A 74 -14.70 -0.30 -0.44
CA GLY A 74 -15.62 0.66 -1.05
C GLY A 74 -14.96 1.70 -1.96
N TYR A 75 -13.63 1.63 -2.12
CA TYR A 75 -12.86 2.46 -3.03
C TYR A 75 -11.67 1.68 -3.55
N ILE A 76 -11.39 1.85 -4.84
CA ILE A 76 -10.30 1.19 -5.53
C ILE A 76 -9.59 2.24 -6.37
N ILE A 77 -8.30 2.41 -6.11
CA ILE A 77 -7.40 3.22 -6.93
C ILE A 77 -6.36 2.30 -7.57
N ALA A 78 -6.10 2.49 -8.85
CA ALA A 78 -5.16 1.67 -9.60
C ALA A 78 -4.25 2.53 -10.48
N GLU A 79 -3.06 2.00 -10.75
CA GLU A 79 -2.10 2.64 -11.65
C GLU A 79 -2.73 2.85 -13.04
N PRO A 80 -2.76 4.09 -13.57
CA PRO A 80 -3.36 4.31 -14.88
C PRO A 80 -2.50 3.70 -15.99
N PRO A 81 -3.12 3.32 -17.13
CA PRO A 81 -2.38 3.03 -18.34
C PRO A 81 -1.52 4.22 -18.76
N THR A 82 -0.47 3.98 -19.55
CA THR A 82 0.28 5.08 -20.17
C THR A 82 -0.63 5.88 -21.10
N LYS A 83 -0.21 7.10 -21.46
CA LYS A 83 -0.91 7.95 -22.45
C LYS A 83 -1.14 7.27 -23.81
N THR A 84 -0.34 6.23 -24.13
CA THR A 84 -0.49 5.43 -25.35
C THR A 84 -1.36 4.19 -25.17
N GLY A 85 -1.99 4.02 -24.01
CA GLY A 85 -2.88 2.90 -23.68
C GLY A 85 -2.15 1.60 -23.32
N ASN A 86 -0.84 1.64 -23.05
CA ASN A 86 -0.07 0.46 -22.64
C ASN A 86 -0.02 0.36 -21.11
N LYS A 87 0.51 -0.76 -20.60
CA LYS A 87 0.70 -1.02 -19.17
C LYS A 87 -0.61 -0.93 -18.37
N THR A 88 -1.60 -1.69 -18.81
CA THR A 88 -2.96 -1.74 -18.27
C THR A 88 -3.10 -2.69 -17.08
N GLU A 89 -2.03 -3.34 -16.63
CA GLU A 89 -2.10 -4.54 -15.79
C GLU A 89 -2.75 -4.28 -14.43
N ALA A 90 -2.52 -3.12 -13.82
CA ALA A 90 -3.17 -2.74 -12.57
C ALA A 90 -4.68 -2.55 -12.75
N VAL A 91 -5.09 -1.85 -13.82
CA VAL A 91 -6.51 -1.67 -14.18
C VAL A 91 -7.18 -3.02 -14.49
N ASP A 92 -6.54 -3.84 -15.30
CA ASP A 92 -7.05 -5.16 -15.69
C ASP A 92 -7.19 -6.07 -14.46
N THR A 93 -6.28 -5.95 -13.49
CA THR A 93 -6.32 -6.69 -12.22
C THR A 93 -7.52 -6.27 -11.38
N ALA A 94 -7.75 -4.96 -11.23
CA ALA A 94 -8.80 -4.40 -10.38
C ALA A 94 -10.21 -4.49 -10.98
N THR A 95 -10.33 -4.56 -12.31
CA THR A 95 -11.60 -4.40 -13.03
C THR A 95 -12.68 -5.41 -12.61
N PRO A 96 -12.43 -6.73 -12.50
CA PRO A 96 -13.47 -7.67 -12.09
C PRO A 96 -14.05 -7.38 -10.70
N LEU A 97 -13.19 -6.99 -9.76
CA LEU A 97 -13.61 -6.58 -8.42
C LEU A 97 -14.46 -5.29 -8.47
N ALA A 98 -13.99 -4.25 -9.17
CA ALA A 98 -14.72 -2.99 -9.30
C ALA A 98 -16.12 -3.22 -9.91
N GLN A 99 -16.22 -4.05 -10.95
CA GLN A 99 -17.49 -4.45 -11.54
C GLN A 99 -18.40 -5.19 -10.55
N SER A 100 -17.85 -6.12 -9.77
CA SER A 100 -18.62 -6.89 -8.77
C SER A 100 -19.21 -6.01 -7.66
N LEU A 101 -18.52 -4.93 -7.31
CA LEU A 101 -18.92 -3.97 -6.28
C LEU A 101 -19.74 -2.79 -6.83
N GLY A 102 -19.85 -2.66 -8.16
CA GLY A 102 -20.47 -1.49 -8.79
C GLY A 102 -19.69 -0.20 -8.56
N LEU A 103 -18.37 -0.28 -8.40
CA LEU A 103 -17.49 0.87 -8.16
C LEU A 103 -16.85 1.34 -9.47
N THR A 104 -16.61 2.65 -9.55
CA THR A 104 -15.71 3.23 -10.56
C THR A 104 -14.28 3.08 -10.07
N LEU A 105 -13.40 2.59 -10.95
CA LEU A 105 -11.97 2.52 -10.67
C LEU A 105 -11.36 3.93 -10.76
N ASP A 106 -10.69 4.37 -9.70
CA ASP A 106 -9.92 5.60 -9.73
C ASP A 106 -8.57 5.37 -10.39
N THR A 107 -8.30 6.13 -11.44
CA THR A 107 -7.02 6.13 -12.17
C THR A 107 -6.55 7.57 -12.41
N SER A 108 -6.89 8.48 -11.51
CA SER A 108 -6.65 9.92 -11.67
C SER A 108 -5.22 10.35 -11.36
N CYS A 109 -4.52 9.61 -10.50
CA CYS A 109 -3.12 9.86 -10.15
C CYS A 109 -2.17 9.38 -11.23
N ASP A 110 -1.08 10.13 -11.47
CA ASP A 110 -0.01 9.70 -12.36
C ASP A 110 0.72 8.46 -11.79
N ARG A 111 1.31 7.65 -12.66
CA ARG A 111 2.00 6.39 -12.35
C ARG A 111 3.12 6.55 -11.32
N THR A 112 3.75 7.73 -11.26
CA THR A 112 4.85 8.03 -10.33
C THR A 112 4.45 8.94 -9.18
N ASP A 113 3.19 9.37 -9.10
CA ASP A 113 2.71 10.35 -8.13
C ASP A 113 2.09 9.66 -6.91
N LYS A 114 2.95 9.20 -6.00
CA LYS A 114 2.56 8.53 -4.76
C LYS A 114 1.82 9.43 -3.77
N ASP A 115 2.15 10.72 -3.78
CA ASP A 115 1.52 11.70 -2.90
C ASP A 115 0.06 11.91 -3.31
N CYS A 116 -0.23 11.96 -4.62
CA CYS A 116 -1.59 11.96 -5.14
C CYS A 116 -2.41 10.74 -4.65
N VAL A 117 -1.81 9.55 -4.59
CA VAL A 117 -2.50 8.34 -4.09
C VAL A 117 -2.85 8.51 -2.61
N GLY A 118 -1.92 9.02 -1.80
CA GLY A 118 -2.16 9.36 -0.40
C GLY A 118 -3.29 10.38 -0.22
N ASP A 119 -3.28 11.45 -1.01
CA ASP A 119 -4.31 12.49 -0.99
C ASP A 119 -5.69 11.96 -1.37
N ALA A 120 -5.78 11.13 -2.41
CA ALA A 120 -7.03 10.52 -2.86
C ALA A 120 -7.63 9.59 -1.80
N LEU A 121 -6.81 8.76 -1.17
CA LEU A 121 -7.23 7.88 -0.06
C LEU A 121 -7.70 8.71 1.15
N SER A 122 -7.01 9.79 1.46
CA SER A 122 -7.36 10.70 2.56
C SER A 122 -8.69 11.41 2.32
N ALA A 123 -8.90 11.90 1.09
CA ALA A 123 -10.14 12.54 0.68
C ALA A 123 -11.32 11.55 0.75
N PHE A 124 -11.14 10.30 0.30
CA PHE A 124 -12.17 9.27 0.42
C PHE A 124 -12.46 8.93 1.89
N ALA A 125 -11.41 8.74 2.70
CA ALA A 125 -11.52 8.40 4.12
C ALA A 125 -12.29 9.47 4.92
N ALA A 126 -12.06 10.76 4.64
CA ALA A 126 -12.77 11.86 5.28
C ALA A 126 -14.30 11.79 5.09
N ALA A 127 -14.75 11.28 3.94
CA ALA A 127 -16.17 11.07 3.65
C ALA A 127 -16.69 9.69 4.10
N ASN A 128 -15.80 8.71 4.29
CA ASN A 128 -16.13 7.30 4.51
C ASN A 128 -15.27 6.68 5.63
N PRO A 129 -15.39 7.10 6.90
CA PRO A 129 -14.42 6.81 7.96
C PRO A 129 -14.26 5.33 8.38
N SER A 130 -15.15 4.45 7.92
CA SER A 130 -15.17 3.03 8.27
C SER A 130 -15.04 2.10 7.07
N THR A 131 -14.76 2.64 5.88
CA THR A 131 -14.77 1.86 4.63
C THR A 131 -13.36 1.54 4.19
N SER A 132 -13.04 0.26 4.01
CA SER A 132 -11.72 -0.16 3.53
C SER A 132 -11.49 0.24 2.07
N MET A 133 -10.23 0.40 1.70
CA MET A 133 -9.80 0.84 0.38
C MET A 133 -8.78 -0.14 -0.20
N LEU A 134 -8.71 -0.22 -1.53
CA LEU A 134 -7.73 -1.05 -2.25
C LEU A 134 -6.86 -0.17 -3.16
N VAL A 135 -5.55 -0.36 -3.07
CA VAL A 135 -4.55 0.17 -4.00
C VAL A 135 -4.00 -0.99 -4.84
N VAL A 136 -4.03 -0.85 -6.16
CA VAL A 136 -3.44 -1.81 -7.10
C VAL A 136 -2.37 -1.11 -7.93
N TRP A 137 -1.11 -1.50 -7.77
CA TRP A 137 0.01 -0.81 -8.45
C TRP A 137 1.11 -1.75 -8.91
N ASP A 138 2.11 -1.24 -9.63
CA ASP A 138 3.35 -1.96 -9.89
C ASP A 138 4.11 -2.23 -8.58
N THR A 139 4.76 -3.40 -8.52
CA THR A 139 5.51 -3.88 -7.35
C THR A 139 6.62 -2.94 -6.87
N GLU A 140 7.22 -2.14 -7.76
CA GLU A 140 8.32 -1.24 -7.40
C GLU A 140 7.83 0.03 -6.68
N THR A 141 6.56 0.40 -6.84
CA THR A 141 5.99 1.64 -6.25
C THR A 141 5.19 1.39 -4.98
N LEU A 142 4.82 0.14 -4.67
CA LEU A 142 4.05 -0.17 -3.46
C LEU A 142 4.75 0.23 -2.15
N PRO A 143 6.08 0.03 -1.98
CA PRO A 143 6.78 0.52 -0.78
C PRO A 143 6.64 2.03 -0.61
N ASP A 144 6.86 2.76 -1.71
CA ASP A 144 6.73 4.22 -1.79
C ASP A 144 5.32 4.72 -1.42
N ILE A 145 4.27 4.03 -1.89
CA ILE A 145 2.89 4.36 -1.52
C ILE A 145 2.65 4.08 -0.02
N ALA A 146 3.18 2.96 0.52
CA ALA A 146 3.05 2.67 1.94
C ALA A 146 3.74 3.73 2.81
N GLU A 147 4.91 4.24 2.40
CA GLU A 147 5.59 5.36 3.05
C GLU A 147 4.78 6.66 3.00
N ALA A 148 4.16 6.97 1.85
CA ALA A 148 3.26 8.12 1.68
C ALA A 148 2.00 8.01 2.57
N LEU A 149 1.59 6.79 2.92
CA LEU A 149 0.56 6.51 3.93
C LEU A 149 1.08 6.56 5.38
N GLY A 150 2.33 6.98 5.57
CA GLY A 150 2.96 7.18 6.86
C GLY A 150 3.63 5.94 7.47
N ALA A 151 3.66 4.81 6.75
CA ALA A 151 4.38 3.63 7.22
C ALA A 151 5.89 3.91 7.32
N ASN A 152 6.51 3.43 8.39
CA ASN A 152 7.95 3.52 8.61
C ASN A 152 8.59 2.15 8.40
N ASP A 153 9.89 2.12 8.10
CA ASP A 153 10.67 0.90 7.92
C ASP A 153 10.03 -0.08 6.92
N VAL A 154 9.49 0.47 5.83
CA VAL A 154 8.78 -0.29 4.80
C VAL A 154 9.78 -1.20 4.06
N PRO A 155 9.55 -2.53 4.02
CA PRO A 155 10.43 -3.44 3.30
C PRO A 155 10.22 -3.33 1.78
N ASP A 156 11.11 -3.92 0.99
CA ASP A 156 10.82 -4.15 -0.43
C ASP A 156 9.58 -5.04 -0.60
N TYR A 157 8.75 -4.74 -1.59
CA TYR A 157 7.64 -5.61 -1.94
C TYR A 157 8.18 -6.90 -2.60
N PRO A 158 7.84 -8.10 -2.09
CA PRO A 158 8.35 -9.36 -2.64
C PRO A 158 7.89 -9.60 -4.09
N SER A 159 8.72 -9.24 -5.08
CA SER A 159 8.36 -9.28 -6.51
C SER A 159 8.02 -10.67 -7.09
N LYS A 160 8.22 -11.74 -6.33
CA LYS A 160 7.80 -13.10 -6.69
C LYS A 160 6.44 -13.51 -6.11
N ARG A 161 5.86 -12.69 -5.23
CA ARG A 161 4.58 -12.92 -4.56
C ARG A 161 3.50 -12.06 -5.22
N TRP A 162 2.81 -12.65 -6.19
CA TRP A 162 1.68 -12.05 -6.89
C TRP A 162 0.41 -12.02 -6.03
N ASP A 163 0.39 -12.84 -4.99
CA ASP A 163 -0.72 -13.09 -4.09
C ASP A 163 -0.66 -12.28 -2.80
N LEU A 164 0.40 -11.50 -2.60
CA LEU A 164 0.61 -10.81 -1.33
C LEU A 164 -0.37 -9.66 -1.18
N ILE A 165 -0.89 -9.51 0.03
CA ILE A 165 -1.69 -8.36 0.45
C ILE A 165 -0.98 -7.71 1.62
N TRP A 166 -0.65 -6.43 1.50
CA TRP A 166 -0.27 -5.62 2.65
C TRP A 166 -1.50 -4.95 3.22
N THR A 167 -1.73 -5.13 4.52
CA THR A 167 -2.80 -4.46 5.26
C THR A 167 -2.19 -3.30 6.03
N ILE A 168 -2.51 -2.08 5.62
CA ILE A 168 -2.06 -0.86 6.27
C ILE A 168 -3.22 -0.28 7.09
N GLN A 169 -2.95 0.03 8.35
CA GLN A 169 -3.89 0.72 9.22
C GLN A 169 -3.11 1.49 10.29
N GLN A 170 -3.57 2.71 10.60
CA GLN A 170 -2.89 3.62 11.53
C GLN A 170 -1.42 3.84 11.13
N ASN A 171 -1.18 4.03 9.83
CA ASN A 171 0.13 4.33 9.26
C ASN A 171 1.18 3.25 9.56
N VAL A 172 0.77 1.99 9.70
CA VAL A 172 1.65 0.84 9.93
C VAL A 172 1.16 -0.34 9.08
N ILE A 173 2.11 -1.12 8.54
CA ILE A 173 1.81 -2.42 7.92
C ILE A 173 1.47 -3.41 9.04
N GLN A 174 0.19 -3.67 9.26
CA GLN A 174 -0.32 -4.53 10.33
C GLN A 174 -0.19 -6.02 9.99
N ALA A 175 -0.35 -6.36 8.71
CA ALA A 175 -0.35 -7.75 8.27
C ALA A 175 0.13 -7.89 6.82
N GLN A 176 0.66 -9.07 6.54
CA GLN A 176 1.00 -9.56 5.21
C GLN A 176 0.34 -10.92 5.01
N THR A 177 -0.67 -10.99 4.16
CA THR A 177 -1.49 -12.19 3.92
C THR A 177 -1.47 -12.59 2.46
N SER A 178 -1.98 -13.78 2.14
CA SER A 178 -2.19 -14.21 0.75
C SER A 178 -3.63 -13.89 0.33
N GLU A 179 -3.87 -13.71 -0.96
CA GLU A 179 -5.21 -13.69 -1.57
C GLU A 179 -5.92 -15.05 -1.46
N ASP A 180 -5.16 -16.13 -1.24
CA ASP A 180 -5.62 -17.52 -1.20
C ASP A 180 -6.42 -17.94 -2.45
N CYS A 181 -6.01 -17.41 -3.62
CA CYS A 181 -6.59 -17.73 -4.91
C CYS A 181 -6.33 -19.18 -5.32
N PRO A 182 -7.37 -20.00 -5.57
CA PRO A 182 -7.22 -21.43 -5.80
C PRO A 182 -6.30 -21.78 -6.97
N GLY A 183 -5.25 -22.55 -6.69
CA GLY A 183 -4.31 -23.06 -7.68
C GLY A 183 -3.28 -22.05 -8.19
N LEU A 184 -3.27 -20.82 -7.65
CA LEU A 184 -2.31 -19.78 -8.01
C LEU A 184 -1.30 -19.49 -6.89
N ASP A 185 -1.74 -19.63 -5.65
CA ASP A 185 -0.97 -19.12 -4.51
C ASP A 185 -0.04 -20.19 -3.94
N VAL A 186 1.16 -19.75 -3.57
CA VAL A 186 2.14 -20.61 -2.91
C VAL A 186 1.87 -20.60 -1.40
N PRO A 187 1.83 -21.76 -0.72
CA PRO A 187 1.68 -21.80 0.72
C PRO A 187 2.75 -20.93 1.40
N ILE A 188 2.33 -20.06 2.32
CA ILE A 188 3.23 -19.14 3.02
C ILE A 188 4.29 -19.95 3.78
N ALA A 189 5.51 -20.01 3.24
CA ALA A 189 6.68 -20.16 4.09
C ALA A 189 6.82 -18.82 4.83
N LEU A 190 6.33 -18.77 6.07
CA LEU A 190 6.32 -17.59 6.92
C LEU A 190 7.75 -17.06 7.07
N ALA A 191 8.11 -16.08 6.25
CA ALA A 191 9.18 -15.16 6.58
C ALA A 191 8.68 -14.39 7.81
N ARG A 192 9.11 -14.83 8.99
CA ARG A 192 8.91 -14.11 10.24
C ARG A 192 9.31 -12.66 10.03
N VAL A 193 8.36 -11.74 10.14
CA VAL A 193 8.68 -10.33 10.36
C VAL A 193 9.42 -10.28 11.69
N ALA A 194 10.72 -10.01 11.62
CA ALA A 194 11.53 -9.79 12.82
C ALA A 194 11.00 -8.53 13.52
N ARG A 195 10.79 -8.66 14.82
CA ARG A 195 10.51 -7.53 15.72
C ARG A 195 11.72 -6.64 15.88
#